data_AF-A0A231UWT4-F1
#
_entry.id   AF-A0A231UWT4-F1
#
_cell.length_a   1.000
_cell.length_b   1.000
_cell.length_c   1.000
_cell.angle_alpha   90.00
_cell.angle_beta   90.00
_cell.angle_gamma   90.00
#
_symmetry.space_group_name_H-M   'P 1'
#
loop_
_entity.id
_entity.type
_entity.pdbx_description
1 polymer ?
#
loop_
_entity_poly.entity_id
_entity_poly.type
_entity_poly.pdbx_seq_one_letter_code
_entity_poly.pdbx_strand_id
1 'polypeptide(L)'
;MDFSPQQDAALKAVADWLKGGKGPVFRLFGYAGTGKTTLARHFAEGIDGDVQFAAFTGKAAQVLRHRGARNAKTIHSLIYRPRGEEAVEDEETGKTRISPSFSLNRQSPVAKAKLIVIDECSMVDEELGRDLMSFGTPILVLGDPGQLPPISGGGFFTDAEPDFLLTEIHRQAADNPIIRLAMDVREGKALMHGDYGTAQVISKNDVDQEMVLAADQVLVGTNRTRRRYNGRLRQLKGFEGATPQSGDKLVCLRNDPTKGLLNGSLWTVVSSSRETVKPGINLLVSPEEEDAERGLAKIKLLKAAFEEPETEIAWQLKRRYDDFDYGYALTVHKAQGSQWDNVVLFDESYAFRDNRERWLYTAVTRAAETLTIVK
;
A
#
# COMPACT_ATOMS: atom_id res chain seq x y z
N MET A 1 -6.20 2.04 -28.87
CA MET A 1 -5.09 2.13 -27.91
C MET A 1 -4.07 1.15 -28.44
N ASP A 2 -2.90 1.61 -28.84
CA ASP A 2 -1.92 0.75 -29.50
C ASP A 2 -1.02 0.15 -28.41
N PHE A 3 -1.10 -1.16 -28.24
CA PHE A 3 -0.26 -1.91 -27.30
C PHE A 3 1.11 -2.17 -27.92
N SER A 4 2.15 -2.32 -27.08
CA SER A 4 3.45 -2.77 -27.57
C SER A 4 3.39 -4.25 -28.00
N PRO A 5 4.29 -4.73 -28.87
CA PRO A 5 4.34 -6.15 -29.25
C PRO A 5 4.45 -7.10 -28.04
N GLN A 6 5.16 -6.67 -26.98
CA GLN A 6 5.27 -7.45 -25.74
C GLN A 6 3.94 -7.50 -24.98
N GLN A 7 3.21 -6.40 -24.95
CA GLN A 7 1.90 -6.33 -24.30
C GLN A 7 0.85 -7.17 -25.04
N ASP A 8 0.87 -7.15 -26.38
CA ASP A 8 0.02 -8.02 -27.20
C ASP A 8 0.33 -9.49 -26.96
N ALA A 9 1.61 -9.85 -26.87
CA ALA A 9 2.03 -11.20 -26.53
C ALA A 9 1.56 -11.62 -25.13
N ALA A 10 1.59 -10.71 -24.16
CA ALA A 10 1.05 -10.95 -22.82
C ALA A 10 -0.46 -11.19 -22.85
N LEU A 11 -1.24 -10.34 -23.54
CA LEU A 11 -2.68 -10.49 -23.68
C LEU A 11 -3.05 -11.84 -24.33
N LYS A 12 -2.29 -12.24 -25.36
CA LYS A 12 -2.47 -13.55 -26.01
C LYS A 12 -2.16 -14.70 -25.06
N ALA A 13 -1.07 -14.63 -24.30
CA ALA A 13 -0.70 -15.66 -23.33
C ALA A 13 -1.76 -15.84 -22.23
N VAL A 14 -2.29 -14.74 -21.69
CA VAL A 14 -3.38 -14.78 -20.69
C VAL A 14 -4.65 -15.36 -21.30
N ALA A 15 -5.01 -14.97 -22.54
CA ALA A 15 -6.18 -15.50 -23.23
C ALA A 15 -6.08 -17.02 -23.49
N ASP A 16 -4.90 -17.48 -23.92
CA ASP A 16 -4.63 -18.90 -24.19
C ASP A 16 -4.64 -19.73 -22.90
N TRP A 17 -4.13 -19.19 -21.80
CA TRP A 17 -4.22 -19.81 -20.47
C TRP A 17 -5.67 -19.96 -20.01
N LEU A 18 -6.45 -18.88 -20.08
CA LEU A 18 -7.83 -18.87 -19.59
C LEU A 18 -8.73 -19.82 -20.42
N LYS A 19 -8.56 -19.85 -21.74
CA LYS A 19 -9.28 -20.77 -22.64
C LYS A 19 -8.82 -22.21 -22.49
N GLY A 20 -7.51 -22.43 -22.33
CA GLY A 20 -6.91 -23.75 -22.27
C GLY A 20 -7.07 -24.46 -20.92
N GLY A 21 -7.48 -23.74 -19.86
CA GLY A 21 -7.62 -24.30 -18.52
C GLY A 21 -6.30 -24.81 -17.94
N LYS A 22 -5.17 -24.20 -18.31
CA LYS A 22 -3.80 -24.67 -18.01
C LYS A 22 -3.36 -24.46 -16.54
N GLY A 23 -4.29 -24.46 -15.60
CA GLY A 23 -4.04 -24.30 -14.17
C GLY A 23 -4.82 -23.14 -13.55
N PRO A 24 -4.86 -23.07 -12.21
CA PRO A 24 -5.71 -22.12 -11.49
C PRO A 24 -5.16 -20.68 -11.45
N VAL A 25 -3.87 -20.48 -11.72
CA VAL A 25 -3.18 -19.20 -11.55
C VAL A 25 -2.34 -18.87 -12.79
N PHE A 26 -2.36 -17.60 -13.21
CA PHE A 26 -1.42 -17.03 -14.19
C PHE A 26 -0.75 -15.80 -13.60
N ARG A 27 0.58 -15.73 -13.69
CA ARG A 27 1.42 -14.67 -13.14
C ARG A 27 1.89 -13.75 -14.26
N LEU A 28 1.23 -12.60 -14.38
CA LEU A 28 1.64 -11.52 -15.26
C LEU A 28 2.44 -10.49 -14.45
N PHE A 29 3.76 -10.63 -14.45
CA PHE A 29 4.63 -9.71 -13.74
C PHE A 29 5.18 -8.63 -14.68
N GLY A 30 5.66 -7.55 -14.07
CA GLY A 30 6.30 -6.48 -14.81
C GLY A 30 6.73 -5.36 -13.90
N TYR A 31 7.71 -4.58 -14.35
CA TYR A 31 8.24 -3.46 -13.58
C TYR A 31 7.28 -2.26 -13.59
N ALA A 32 7.61 -1.23 -12.81
CA ALA A 32 6.90 0.05 -12.83
C ALA A 32 6.91 0.63 -14.26
N GLY A 33 5.78 1.18 -14.68
CA GLY A 33 5.64 1.79 -16.01
C GLY A 33 5.40 0.83 -17.19
N THR A 34 5.31 -0.49 -16.95
CA THR A 34 5.06 -1.49 -18.02
C THR A 34 3.57 -1.66 -18.40
N GLY A 35 2.66 -1.02 -17.66
CA GLY A 35 1.22 -0.99 -17.98
C GLY A 35 0.40 -2.19 -17.52
N LYS A 36 0.86 -2.98 -16.54
CA LYS A 36 0.15 -4.15 -15.96
C LYS A 36 -1.34 -3.93 -15.70
N THR A 37 -1.68 -2.90 -14.92
CA THR A 37 -3.07 -2.60 -14.55
C THR A 37 -3.93 -2.27 -15.78
N THR A 38 -3.36 -1.54 -16.75
CA THR A 38 -4.04 -1.23 -18.02
C THR A 38 -4.35 -2.48 -18.83
N LEU A 39 -3.39 -3.41 -18.92
CA LEU A 39 -3.58 -4.69 -19.61
C LEU A 39 -4.63 -5.55 -18.92
N ALA A 40 -4.59 -5.64 -17.59
CA ALA A 40 -5.55 -6.43 -16.85
C ALA A 40 -6.99 -5.91 -17.00
N ARG A 41 -7.17 -4.58 -17.04
CA ARG A 41 -8.48 -3.97 -17.35
C ARG A 41 -8.93 -4.29 -18.76
N HIS A 42 -8.06 -4.09 -19.74
CA HIS A 42 -8.40 -4.36 -21.14
C HIS A 42 -8.77 -5.84 -21.35
N PHE A 43 -8.03 -6.75 -20.71
CA PHE A 43 -8.34 -8.17 -20.74
C PHE A 43 -9.70 -8.48 -20.09
N ALA A 44 -9.98 -7.88 -18.93
CA ALA A 44 -11.24 -8.08 -18.23
C ALA A 44 -12.46 -7.59 -19.03
N GLU A 45 -12.34 -6.50 -19.79
CA GLU A 45 -13.38 -5.98 -20.69
C GLU A 45 -13.73 -6.96 -21.83
N GLY A 46 -12.79 -7.82 -22.21
CA GLY A 46 -12.97 -8.84 -23.26
C GLY A 46 -13.57 -10.16 -22.77
N ILE A 47 -13.84 -10.33 -21.47
CA ILE A 47 -14.40 -11.56 -20.91
C ILE A 47 -15.92 -11.46 -20.86
N ASP A 48 -16.61 -12.44 -21.45
CA ASP A 48 -18.05 -12.61 -21.32
C ASP A 48 -18.40 -13.23 -19.95
N GLY A 49 -18.50 -12.37 -18.93
CA GLY A 49 -18.88 -12.74 -17.57
C GLY A 49 -18.26 -11.84 -16.50
N ASP A 50 -18.50 -12.18 -15.23
CA ASP A 50 -18.03 -11.37 -14.11
C ASP A 50 -16.52 -11.55 -13.88
N VAL A 51 -15.80 -10.42 -13.82
CA VAL A 51 -14.41 -10.35 -13.40
C VAL A 51 -14.33 -9.63 -12.06
N GLN A 52 -13.70 -10.23 -11.05
CA GLN A 52 -13.49 -9.59 -9.75
C GLN A 52 -12.08 -9.06 -9.62
N PHE A 53 -11.95 -7.77 -9.31
CA PHE A 53 -10.65 -7.17 -9.00
C PHE A 53 -10.40 -7.19 -7.50
N ALA A 54 -9.17 -7.50 -7.11
CA ALA A 54 -8.75 -7.52 -5.72
C ALA A 54 -7.32 -6.99 -5.57
N ALA A 55 -7.00 -6.51 -4.37
CA ALA A 55 -5.63 -6.20 -3.97
C ALA A 55 -5.40 -6.58 -2.51
N PHE A 56 -4.15 -6.64 -2.07
CA PHE A 56 -3.84 -6.95 -0.68
C PHE A 56 -4.30 -5.83 0.27
N THR A 57 -3.95 -4.57 -0.04
CA THR A 57 -4.29 -3.41 0.79
C THR A 57 -5.53 -2.68 0.30
N GLY A 58 -6.20 -2.00 1.22
CA GLY A 58 -7.36 -1.17 0.89
C GLY A 58 -7.02 -0.01 -0.05
N LYS A 59 -5.84 0.59 0.10
CA LYS A 59 -5.35 1.67 -0.78
C LYS A 59 -5.05 1.17 -2.18
N ALA A 60 -4.39 0.01 -2.34
CA ALA A 60 -4.18 -0.60 -3.65
C ALA A 60 -5.51 -0.91 -4.36
N ALA A 61 -6.49 -1.48 -3.62
CA ALA A 61 -7.83 -1.71 -4.16
C ALA A 61 -8.53 -0.40 -4.58
N GLN A 62 -8.24 0.71 -3.90
CA GLN A 62 -8.76 2.02 -4.27
C GLN A 62 -8.10 2.59 -5.53
N VAL A 63 -6.78 2.47 -5.66
CA VAL A 63 -6.05 2.86 -6.87
C VAL A 63 -6.60 2.11 -8.08
N LEU A 64 -6.90 0.81 -7.93
CA LEU A 64 -7.58 0.03 -8.95
C LEU A 64 -8.96 0.60 -9.33
N ARG A 65 -9.78 1.01 -8.35
CA ARG A 65 -11.09 1.64 -8.62
C ARG A 65 -10.97 2.92 -9.43
N HIS A 66 -10.02 3.80 -9.07
CA HIS A 66 -9.75 5.05 -9.81
C HIS A 66 -9.29 4.78 -11.24
N ARG A 67 -8.58 3.67 -11.47
CA ARG A 67 -8.16 3.22 -12.80
C ARG A 67 -9.24 2.44 -13.56
N GLY A 68 -10.49 2.44 -13.09
CA GLY A 68 -11.66 1.91 -13.79
C GLY A 68 -12.15 0.54 -13.30
N ALA A 69 -11.42 -0.16 -12.44
CA ALA A 69 -11.84 -1.42 -11.84
C ALA A 69 -12.82 -1.17 -10.67
N ARG A 70 -14.03 -0.69 -10.97
CA ARG A 70 -15.00 -0.16 -9.99
C ARG A 70 -15.37 -1.14 -8.87
N ASN A 71 -15.33 -2.45 -9.12
CA ASN A 71 -15.63 -3.49 -8.15
C ASN A 71 -14.42 -3.95 -7.31
N ALA A 72 -13.25 -3.31 -7.44
CA ALA A 72 -12.05 -3.73 -6.73
C ALA A 72 -12.21 -3.66 -5.21
N LYS A 73 -11.82 -4.72 -4.50
CA LYS A 73 -11.89 -4.86 -3.02
C LYS A 73 -10.58 -5.41 -2.46
N THR A 74 -10.42 -5.42 -1.13
CA THR A 74 -9.29 -6.20 -0.57
C THR A 74 -9.59 -7.69 -0.67
N ILE A 75 -8.56 -8.52 -0.89
CA ILE A 75 -8.71 -10.00 -0.94
C ILE A 75 -9.46 -10.47 0.32
N HIS A 76 -9.03 -9.98 1.50
CA HIS A 76 -9.67 -10.28 2.78
C HIS A 76 -11.17 -10.00 2.79
N SER A 77 -11.60 -8.78 2.40
CA SER A 77 -13.02 -8.42 2.38
C SER A 77 -13.83 -9.18 1.32
N LEU A 78 -13.14 -9.72 0.32
CA LEU A 78 -13.75 -10.43 -0.78
C LEU A 78 -14.00 -11.90 -0.42
N ILE A 79 -13.07 -12.56 0.27
CA ILE A 79 -13.17 -14.00 0.57
C ILE A 79 -13.54 -14.35 2.01
N TYR A 80 -13.44 -13.42 2.97
CA TYR A 80 -13.79 -13.69 4.36
C TYR A 80 -15.04 -12.97 4.83
N ARG A 81 -15.65 -13.53 5.88
CA ARG A 81 -16.65 -12.88 6.74
C ARG A 81 -16.23 -13.01 8.20
N PRO A 82 -16.48 -11.98 9.03
CA PRO A 82 -16.17 -12.04 10.46
C PRO A 82 -16.96 -13.17 11.14
N ARG A 83 -16.31 -13.93 12.02
CA ARG A 83 -16.90 -15.05 12.77
C ARG A 83 -16.93 -14.79 14.27
N GLY A 84 -15.96 -14.06 14.83
CA GLY A 84 -15.90 -13.77 16.25
C GLY A 84 -14.51 -13.28 16.66
N GLU A 85 -14.07 -13.70 17.86
CA GLU A 85 -12.75 -13.42 18.40
C GLU A 85 -12.08 -14.73 18.80
N GLU A 86 -10.75 -14.81 18.67
CA GLU A 86 -9.94 -15.94 19.10
C GLU A 86 -8.71 -15.47 19.87
N ALA A 87 -8.27 -16.29 20.81
CA ALA A 87 -7.05 -16.05 21.59
C ALA A 87 -5.87 -16.60 20.79
N VAL A 88 -5.00 -15.72 20.29
CA VAL A 88 -3.77 -16.05 19.59
C VAL A 88 -2.61 -15.86 20.55
N GLU A 89 -1.85 -16.92 20.78
CA GLU A 89 -0.61 -16.83 21.56
C GLU A 89 0.52 -16.37 20.65
N ASP A 90 1.17 -15.28 21.03
CA ASP A 90 2.33 -14.76 20.32
C ASP A 90 3.55 -15.63 20.68
N GLU A 91 4.03 -16.44 19.73
CA GLU A 91 5.08 -17.44 19.96
C GLU A 91 6.41 -16.83 20.45
N GLU A 92 6.70 -15.57 20.09
CA GLU A 92 7.92 -14.88 20.51
C GLU A 92 7.82 -14.31 21.93
N THR A 93 6.63 -13.84 22.32
CA THR A 93 6.44 -13.14 23.60
C THR A 93 5.72 -13.97 24.65
N GLY A 94 5.17 -15.13 24.29
CA GLY A 94 4.32 -15.98 25.15
C GLY A 94 3.04 -15.29 25.61
N LYS A 95 2.65 -14.18 24.95
CA LYS A 95 1.49 -13.37 25.35
C LYS A 95 0.27 -13.77 24.53
N THR A 96 -0.81 -14.09 25.22
CA THR A 96 -2.12 -14.28 24.58
C THR A 96 -2.72 -12.92 24.18
N ARG A 97 -2.87 -12.71 22.87
CA ARG A 97 -3.59 -11.57 22.29
C ARG A 97 -4.93 -12.07 21.74
N ILE A 98 -6.00 -11.36 22.03
CA ILE A 98 -7.30 -11.64 21.42
C ILE A 98 -7.32 -10.95 20.05
N SER A 99 -7.58 -11.71 18.99
CA SER A 99 -7.66 -11.23 17.61
C SER A 99 -9.03 -11.55 17.00
N PRO A 100 -9.54 -10.74 16.06
CA PRO A 100 -10.76 -11.07 15.34
C PRO A 100 -10.54 -12.33 14.49
N SER A 101 -11.47 -13.29 14.58
CA SER A 101 -11.46 -14.51 13.79
C SER A 101 -12.36 -14.38 12.57
N PHE A 102 -11.89 -14.94 11.46
CA PHE A 102 -12.55 -14.87 10.17
C PHE A 102 -12.92 -16.27 9.68
N SER A 103 -13.90 -16.35 8.78
CA SER A 103 -14.25 -17.60 8.11
C SER A 103 -14.49 -17.35 6.64
N LEU A 104 -14.20 -18.35 5.81
CA LEU A 104 -14.42 -18.26 4.37
C LEU A 104 -15.88 -17.97 4.03
N ASN A 105 -16.08 -16.95 3.21
CA ASN A 105 -17.35 -16.58 2.63
C ASN A 105 -17.60 -17.37 1.35
N ARG A 106 -18.14 -18.58 1.48
CA ARG A 106 -18.50 -19.44 0.33
C ARG A 106 -19.52 -18.82 -0.64
N GLN A 107 -20.24 -17.77 -0.22
CA GLN A 107 -21.20 -17.04 -1.06
C GLN A 107 -20.56 -15.81 -1.74
N SER A 108 -19.25 -15.65 -1.64
CA SER A 108 -18.51 -14.56 -2.28
C SER A 108 -18.78 -14.51 -3.79
N PRO A 109 -18.86 -13.32 -4.40
CA PRO A 109 -18.90 -13.16 -5.86
C PRO A 109 -17.77 -13.89 -6.59
N VAL A 110 -16.64 -14.09 -5.91
CA VAL A 110 -15.47 -14.85 -6.38
C VAL A 110 -15.88 -16.22 -6.88
N ALA A 111 -16.77 -16.93 -6.16
CA ALA A 111 -17.18 -18.30 -6.52
C ALA A 111 -17.92 -18.41 -7.87
N LYS A 112 -18.45 -17.30 -8.38
CA LYS A 112 -19.22 -17.25 -9.64
C LYS A 112 -18.49 -16.50 -10.76
N ALA A 113 -17.38 -15.85 -10.43
CA ALA A 113 -16.61 -15.07 -11.38
C ALA A 113 -15.95 -15.98 -12.42
N LYS A 114 -15.71 -15.44 -13.62
CA LYS A 114 -14.91 -16.10 -14.65
C LYS A 114 -13.43 -15.91 -14.43
N LEU A 115 -13.05 -14.81 -13.77
CA LEU A 115 -11.68 -14.46 -13.47
C LEU A 115 -11.62 -13.62 -12.20
N ILE A 116 -10.56 -13.82 -11.42
CA ILE A 116 -10.14 -12.89 -10.37
C ILE A 116 -8.83 -12.25 -10.81
N VAL A 117 -8.76 -10.93 -10.78
CA VAL A 117 -7.53 -10.18 -11.02
C VAL A 117 -7.01 -9.67 -9.68
N ILE A 118 -5.79 -10.05 -9.31
CA ILE A 118 -5.14 -9.57 -8.08
C ILE A 118 -4.01 -8.61 -8.46
N ASP A 119 -4.06 -7.38 -7.97
CA ASP A 119 -2.93 -6.44 -8.04
C ASP A 119 -2.17 -6.39 -6.70
N GLU A 120 -0.91 -5.97 -6.75
CA GLU A 120 0.01 -5.92 -5.61
C GLU A 120 0.04 -7.26 -4.83
N CYS A 121 0.25 -8.36 -5.57
CA CYS A 121 0.25 -9.72 -5.03
C CYS A 121 1.46 -10.05 -4.14
N SER A 122 2.47 -9.18 -4.12
CA SER A 122 3.72 -9.36 -3.38
C SER A 122 3.53 -9.45 -1.88
N MET A 123 2.35 -9.09 -1.36
CA MET A 123 2.04 -9.18 0.07
C MET A 123 1.13 -10.35 0.45
N VAL A 124 0.72 -11.19 -0.51
CA VAL A 124 -0.18 -12.31 -0.24
C VAL A 124 0.60 -13.46 0.37
N ASP A 125 0.26 -13.82 1.61
CA ASP A 125 0.82 -14.98 2.31
C ASP A 125 0.20 -16.31 1.85
N GLU A 126 0.75 -17.42 2.36
CA GLU A 126 0.37 -18.77 1.96
C GLU A 126 -1.07 -19.14 2.36
N GLU A 127 -1.53 -18.73 3.53
CA GLU A 127 -2.89 -19.01 4.00
C GLU A 127 -3.93 -18.32 3.11
N LEU A 128 -3.77 -17.01 2.92
CA LEU A 128 -4.66 -16.19 2.11
C LEU A 128 -4.68 -16.67 0.65
N GLY A 129 -3.51 -17.06 0.13
CA GLY A 129 -3.36 -17.61 -1.22
C GLY A 129 -4.10 -18.92 -1.41
N ARG A 130 -3.91 -19.89 -0.50
CA ARG A 130 -4.61 -21.18 -0.53
C ARG A 130 -6.13 -21.01 -0.40
N ASP A 131 -6.56 -20.15 0.50
CA ASP A 131 -7.97 -19.85 0.73
C ASP A 131 -8.63 -19.23 -0.52
N LEU A 132 -7.94 -18.34 -1.22
CA LEU A 132 -8.41 -17.78 -2.47
C LEU A 132 -8.49 -18.83 -3.59
N MET A 133 -7.49 -19.71 -3.71
CA MET A 133 -7.54 -20.81 -4.69
C MET A 133 -8.67 -21.81 -4.41
N SER A 134 -9.10 -21.96 -3.15
CA SER A 134 -10.16 -22.90 -2.75
C SER A 134 -11.53 -22.60 -3.39
N PHE A 135 -11.71 -21.42 -3.98
CA PHE A 135 -12.89 -21.04 -4.75
C PHE A 135 -12.93 -21.64 -6.16
N GLY A 136 -11.83 -22.22 -6.66
CA GLY A 136 -11.76 -22.89 -7.96
C GLY A 136 -11.90 -21.96 -9.17
N THR A 137 -11.85 -20.65 -8.96
CA THR A 137 -11.95 -19.64 -10.02
C THR A 137 -10.56 -19.27 -10.52
N PRO A 138 -10.34 -19.14 -11.83
CA PRO A 138 -9.05 -18.73 -12.39
C PRO A 138 -8.58 -17.38 -11.82
N ILE A 139 -7.28 -17.29 -11.50
CA ILE A 139 -6.67 -16.12 -10.88
C ILE A 139 -5.57 -15.56 -11.79
N LEU A 140 -5.76 -14.35 -12.30
CA LEU A 140 -4.70 -13.55 -12.91
C LEU A 140 -4.04 -12.70 -11.83
N VAL A 141 -2.75 -12.88 -11.65
CA VAL A 141 -1.97 -12.19 -10.63
C VAL A 141 -1.02 -11.20 -11.29
N LEU A 142 -1.08 -9.95 -10.83
CA LEU A 142 -0.21 -8.86 -11.23
C LEU A 142 0.79 -8.59 -10.11
N GLY A 143 2.06 -8.59 -10.47
CA GLY A 143 3.16 -8.39 -9.53
C GLY A 143 4.27 -7.54 -10.12
N ASP A 144 5.06 -6.94 -9.25
CA ASP A 144 6.31 -6.29 -9.60
C ASP A 144 7.46 -6.98 -8.87
N PRO A 145 8.32 -7.74 -9.58
CA PRO A 145 9.39 -8.51 -8.94
C PRO A 145 10.49 -7.61 -8.36
N GLY A 146 10.53 -6.32 -8.72
CA GLY A 146 11.46 -5.34 -8.13
C GLY A 146 11.01 -4.80 -6.78
N GLN A 147 9.73 -4.95 -6.41
CA GLN A 147 9.22 -4.45 -5.14
C GLN A 147 9.64 -5.31 -3.94
N LEU A 148 9.49 -4.72 -2.74
CA LEU A 148 9.72 -5.40 -1.47
C LEU A 148 8.84 -6.65 -1.32
N PRO A 149 9.40 -7.76 -0.81
CA PRO A 149 8.63 -8.95 -0.45
C PRO A 149 7.74 -8.70 0.80
N PRO A 150 6.85 -9.64 1.18
CA PRO A 150 6.13 -9.54 2.44
C PRO A 150 7.09 -9.43 3.64
N ILE A 151 6.64 -8.75 4.71
CA ILE A 151 7.42 -8.60 5.96
C ILE A 151 7.53 -9.93 6.73
N SER A 152 6.55 -10.82 6.59
CA SER A 152 6.47 -12.11 7.26
C SER A 152 5.79 -13.13 6.35
N GLY A 153 6.34 -14.34 6.26
CA GLY A 153 5.89 -15.39 5.34
C GLY A 153 6.49 -15.25 3.93
N GLY A 154 6.54 -16.36 3.19
CA GLY A 154 6.84 -16.37 1.75
C GLY A 154 5.69 -15.74 0.96
N GLY A 155 6.00 -15.18 -0.21
CA GLY A 155 4.96 -14.58 -1.04
C GLY A 155 4.31 -15.67 -1.90
N PHE A 156 3.08 -16.05 -1.60
CA PHE A 156 2.42 -17.22 -2.21
C PHE A 156 2.42 -17.20 -3.74
N PHE A 157 2.22 -16.01 -4.32
CA PHE A 157 2.26 -15.85 -5.77
C PHE A 157 3.63 -15.49 -6.32
N THR A 158 4.52 -14.91 -5.50
CA THR A 158 5.83 -14.39 -5.93
C THR A 158 6.99 -15.35 -5.73
N ASP A 159 6.78 -16.46 -5.02
CA ASP A 159 7.79 -17.51 -4.81
C ASP A 159 7.96 -18.43 -6.04
N ALA A 160 7.23 -18.16 -7.12
CA ALA A 160 7.35 -18.84 -8.42
C ALA A 160 7.65 -17.84 -9.54
N GLU A 161 8.32 -18.33 -10.58
CA GLU A 161 8.60 -17.53 -11.77
C GLU A 161 7.31 -17.05 -12.45
N PRO A 162 7.31 -15.84 -13.05
CA PRO A 162 6.16 -15.37 -13.80
C PRO A 162 5.92 -16.19 -15.07
N ASP A 163 4.65 -16.44 -15.38
CA ASP A 163 4.23 -17.02 -16.65
C ASP A 163 4.48 -16.04 -17.82
N PHE A 164 4.47 -14.74 -17.54
CA PHE A 164 4.88 -13.70 -18.47
C PHE A 164 5.47 -12.50 -17.73
N LEU A 165 6.63 -12.00 -18.17
CA LEU A 165 7.29 -10.82 -17.62
C LEU A 165 7.30 -9.67 -18.62
N LEU A 166 6.63 -8.57 -18.27
CA LEU A 166 6.71 -7.31 -19.01
C LEU A 166 7.99 -6.57 -18.59
N THR A 167 8.84 -6.30 -19.57
CA THR A 167 10.14 -5.62 -19.38
C THR A 167 10.21 -4.31 -20.14
N GLU A 168 9.40 -4.14 -21.18
CA GLU A 168 9.35 -2.95 -22.00
C GLU A 168 8.50 -1.86 -21.32
N ILE A 169 9.11 -0.69 -21.14
CA ILE A 169 8.46 0.49 -20.58
C ILE A 169 7.86 1.30 -21.72
N HIS A 170 6.67 1.85 -21.51
CA HIS A 170 6.04 2.75 -22.50
C HIS A 170 6.95 3.94 -22.81
N ARG A 171 6.98 4.38 -24.07
CA ARG A 171 7.85 5.48 -24.51
C ARG A 171 7.67 6.75 -23.64
N GLN A 172 6.44 7.07 -23.25
CA GLN A 172 6.15 8.19 -22.35
C GLN A 172 6.72 8.01 -20.92
N ALA A 173 6.82 6.77 -20.44
CA ALA A 173 7.41 6.44 -19.15
C ALA A 173 8.94 6.29 -19.22
N ALA A 174 9.51 5.99 -20.39
CA ALA A 174 10.96 5.93 -20.59
C ALA A 174 11.64 7.30 -20.48
N ASP A 175 10.91 8.39 -20.73
CA ASP A 175 11.38 9.76 -20.54
C ASP A 175 11.21 10.29 -19.11
N ASN A 176 10.52 9.54 -18.24
CA ASN A 176 10.32 9.93 -16.85
C ASN A 176 11.60 9.63 -16.01
N PRO A 177 12.26 10.66 -15.44
CA PRO A 177 13.45 10.49 -14.60
C PRO A 177 13.26 9.54 -13.41
N ILE A 178 12.08 9.54 -12.78
CA ILE A 178 11.76 8.67 -11.64
C ILE A 178 11.82 7.20 -12.06
N ILE A 179 11.27 6.88 -13.23
CA ILE A 179 11.28 5.52 -13.76
C ILE A 179 12.71 5.09 -14.13
N ARG A 180 13.53 5.99 -14.70
CA ARG A 180 14.94 5.72 -14.98
C ARG A 180 15.73 5.42 -13.70
N LEU A 181 15.57 6.25 -12.66
CA LEU A 181 16.21 6.03 -11.36
C LEU A 181 15.75 4.70 -10.73
N ALA A 182 14.47 4.33 -10.86
CA ALA A 182 13.98 3.03 -10.40
C ALA A 182 14.68 1.87 -11.14
N MET A 183 14.86 1.97 -12.46
CA MET A 183 15.58 0.95 -13.23
C MET A 183 17.05 0.86 -12.82
N ASP A 184 17.71 2.00 -12.63
CA ASP A 184 19.10 2.04 -12.18
C ASP A 184 19.27 1.39 -10.80
N VAL A 185 18.39 1.68 -9.84
CA VAL A 185 18.37 1.02 -8.53
C VAL A 185 18.20 -0.49 -8.65
N ARG A 186 17.25 -0.94 -9.48
CA ARG A 186 17.01 -2.37 -9.72
C ARG A 186 18.23 -3.08 -10.29
N GLU A 187 18.98 -2.41 -11.16
CA GLU A 187 20.21 -2.91 -11.78
C GLU A 187 21.44 -2.80 -10.85
N GLY A 188 21.24 -2.37 -9.59
CA GLY A 188 22.31 -2.21 -8.61
C GLY A 188 23.21 -1.00 -8.87
N LYS A 189 22.79 -0.06 -9.73
CA LYS A 189 23.53 1.17 -9.98
C LYS A 189 23.35 2.15 -8.83
N ALA A 190 24.45 2.81 -8.46
CA ALA A 190 24.41 3.83 -7.43
C ALA A 190 23.73 5.10 -7.96
N LEU A 191 22.78 5.62 -7.20
CA LEU A 191 22.21 6.95 -7.45
C LEU A 191 23.22 8.02 -7.06
N MET A 192 23.64 8.82 -8.05
CA MET A 192 24.58 9.93 -7.90
C MET A 192 23.84 11.21 -7.52
N HIS A 193 24.49 12.10 -6.77
CA HIS A 193 23.90 13.42 -6.47
C HIS A 193 23.73 14.22 -7.76
N GLY A 194 22.63 14.94 -7.87
CA GLY A 194 22.31 15.74 -9.04
C GLY A 194 20.82 15.97 -9.23
N ASP A 195 20.52 16.89 -10.15
CA ASP A 195 19.18 17.17 -10.65
C ASP A 195 18.97 16.37 -11.96
N TYR A 196 17.88 15.60 -11.99
CA TYR A 196 17.45 14.78 -13.12
C TYR A 196 16.15 15.30 -13.74
N GLY A 197 15.75 16.55 -13.45
CA GLY A 197 14.52 17.17 -13.89
C GLY A 197 13.43 17.04 -12.84
N THR A 198 12.51 16.09 -13.02
CA THR A 198 11.45 15.85 -12.02
C THR A 198 11.92 15.01 -10.82
N ALA A 199 13.16 14.53 -10.84
CA ALA A 199 13.77 13.85 -9.72
C ALA A 199 15.12 14.49 -9.36
N GLN A 200 15.46 14.54 -8.08
CA GLN A 200 16.76 15.02 -7.61
C GLN A 200 17.31 14.13 -6.50
N VAL A 201 18.63 14.03 -6.41
CA VAL A 201 19.35 13.32 -5.35
C VAL A 201 20.27 14.31 -4.65
N ILE A 202 20.03 14.56 -3.37
CA ILE A 202 20.68 15.60 -2.58
C ILE A 202 21.34 15.04 -1.32
N SER A 203 22.28 15.79 -0.75
CA SER A 203 22.85 15.47 0.56
C SER A 203 21.91 15.87 1.68
N LYS A 204 22.04 15.24 2.86
CA LYS A 204 21.41 15.69 4.11
C LYS A 204 21.64 17.17 4.45
N ASN A 205 22.77 17.75 4.00
CA ASN A 205 23.08 19.16 4.23
C ASN A 205 22.29 20.12 3.32
N ASP A 206 21.78 19.62 2.20
CA ASP A 206 21.04 20.39 1.21
C ASP A 206 19.52 20.29 1.42
N VAL A 207 19.09 19.60 2.49
CA VAL A 207 17.67 19.45 2.83
C VAL A 207 17.11 20.79 3.26
N ASP A 208 16.22 21.33 2.44
CA ASP A 208 15.46 22.51 2.75
C ASP A 208 14.17 22.18 3.53
N GLN A 209 13.82 23.02 4.49
CA GLN A 209 12.61 22.86 5.31
C GLN A 209 11.34 23.05 4.48
N GLU A 210 11.32 24.03 3.57
CA GLU A 210 10.13 24.32 2.75
C GLU A 210 9.84 23.15 1.82
N MET A 211 10.88 22.58 1.19
CA MET A 211 10.79 21.36 0.40
C MET A 211 10.11 20.20 1.15
N VAL A 212 10.54 19.90 2.38
CA VAL A 212 9.95 18.77 3.14
C VAL A 212 8.51 19.08 3.57
N LEU A 213 8.19 20.34 3.86
CA LEU A 213 6.83 20.76 4.26
C LEU A 213 5.84 20.79 3.11
N ALA A 214 6.32 21.00 1.88
CA ALA A 214 5.57 21.01 0.63
C ALA A 214 5.40 19.62 0.00
N ALA A 215 6.11 18.60 0.50
CA ALA A 215 5.93 17.22 0.06
C ALA A 215 4.55 16.70 0.44
N ASP A 216 3.88 16.02 -0.49
CA ASP A 216 2.62 15.31 -0.20
C ASP A 216 2.89 14.18 0.78
N GLN A 217 4.05 13.52 0.63
CA GLN A 217 4.47 12.45 1.50
C GLN A 217 5.99 12.42 1.72
N VAL A 218 6.38 12.30 2.99
CA VAL A 218 7.74 11.95 3.38
C VAL A 218 7.85 10.45 3.60
N LEU A 219 8.85 9.81 2.98
CA LEU A 219 9.12 8.38 3.10
C LEU A 219 10.45 8.11 3.82
N VAL A 220 10.43 7.13 4.73
CA VAL A 220 11.58 6.71 5.54
C VAL A 220 11.65 5.19 5.66
N GLY A 221 12.73 4.64 6.20
CA GLY A 221 12.89 3.19 6.37
C GLY A 221 12.24 2.67 7.64
N THR A 222 12.62 3.24 8.78
CA THR A 222 12.34 2.63 10.09
C THR A 222 11.18 3.31 10.82
N ASN A 223 10.48 2.57 11.70
CA ASN A 223 9.46 3.13 12.57
C ASN A 223 10.04 4.18 13.55
N ARG A 224 11.30 4.03 13.96
CA ARG A 224 12.01 5.00 14.80
C ARG A 224 12.17 6.34 14.07
N THR A 225 12.67 6.30 12.83
CA THR A 225 12.78 7.50 12.00
C THR A 225 11.41 8.09 11.71
N ARG A 226 10.42 7.25 11.38
CA ARG A 226 9.03 7.67 11.12
C ARG A 226 8.48 8.49 12.28
N ARG A 227 8.60 8.00 13.53
CA ARG A 227 8.14 8.73 14.73
C ARG A 227 8.87 10.06 14.91
N ARG A 228 10.21 10.05 14.77
CA ARG A 228 11.05 11.25 14.88
C ARG A 228 10.64 12.32 13.86
N TYR A 229 10.47 11.92 12.60
CA TYR A 229 10.12 12.83 11.51
C TYR A 229 8.69 13.36 11.66
N ASN A 230 7.73 12.52 12.04
CA ASN A 230 6.38 12.99 12.36
C ASN A 230 6.39 14.03 13.48
N GLY A 231 7.13 13.79 14.58
CA GLY A 231 7.28 14.76 15.66
C GLY A 231 7.89 16.09 15.18
N ARG A 232 8.96 16.03 14.38
CA ARG A 232 9.61 17.23 13.83
C ARG A 232 8.70 17.99 12.86
N LEU A 233 8.03 17.31 11.94
CA LEU A 233 7.13 17.93 10.96
C LEU A 233 5.94 18.59 11.63
N ARG A 234 5.43 18.00 12.73
CA ARG A 234 4.40 18.63 13.55
C ARG A 234 4.89 19.93 14.20
N GLN A 235 6.07 19.91 14.80
CA GLN A 235 6.67 21.13 15.39
C GLN A 235 6.86 22.22 14.33
N LEU A 236 7.35 21.86 13.14
CA LEU A 236 7.56 22.80 12.04
C LEU A 236 6.25 23.39 11.51
N LYS A 237 5.14 22.66 11.61
CA LYS A 237 3.79 23.14 11.28
C LYS A 237 3.09 23.85 12.44
N GLY A 238 3.78 24.06 13.58
CA GLY A 238 3.28 24.84 14.71
C GLY A 238 2.41 24.07 15.72
N PHE A 239 2.43 22.73 15.71
CA PHE A 239 1.67 21.93 16.68
C PHE A 239 2.45 21.74 17.98
N GLU A 240 1.88 22.18 19.11
CA GLU A 240 2.57 22.22 20.42
C GLU A 240 2.18 21.10 21.41
N GLY A 241 1.45 20.07 20.96
CA GLY A 241 0.91 19.02 21.86
C GLY A 241 1.14 17.59 21.36
N ALA A 242 1.17 16.62 22.29
CA ALA A 242 1.37 15.21 21.95
C ALA A 242 0.18 14.61 21.21
N THR A 243 -1.06 15.05 21.48
CA THR A 243 -2.28 14.57 20.83
C THR A 243 -2.58 15.29 19.51
N PRO A 244 -3.35 14.67 18.60
CA PRO A 244 -3.73 15.31 17.34
C PRO A 244 -4.58 16.57 17.53
N GLN A 245 -4.36 17.57 16.67
CA GLN A 245 -5.04 18.88 16.67
C GLN A 245 -5.68 19.15 15.29
N SER A 246 -6.56 20.15 15.19
CA SER A 246 -7.12 20.55 13.89
C SER A 246 -5.98 20.93 12.93
N GLY A 247 -6.01 20.37 11.71
CA GLY A 247 -4.94 20.46 10.72
C GLY A 247 -3.92 19.31 10.76
N ASP A 248 -3.93 18.45 11.79
CA ASP A 248 -2.98 17.33 11.83
C ASP A 248 -3.25 16.29 10.74
N LYS A 249 -2.17 15.81 10.10
CA LYS A 249 -2.20 14.66 9.19
C LYS A 249 -2.02 13.35 9.95
N LEU A 250 -2.96 12.43 9.78
CA LEU A 250 -3.00 11.11 10.42
C LEU A 250 -3.01 10.00 9.38
N VAL A 251 -2.49 8.84 9.76
CA VAL A 251 -2.60 7.59 9.00
C VAL A 251 -3.43 6.58 9.78
N CYS A 252 -4.42 5.99 9.13
CA CYS A 252 -5.24 4.94 9.72
C CYS A 252 -4.46 3.63 9.75
N LEU A 253 -4.45 2.93 10.89
CA LEU A 253 -3.71 1.69 11.09
C LEU A 253 -4.60 0.44 11.09
N ARG A 254 -5.92 0.60 11.15
CA ARG A 254 -6.87 -0.51 11.19
C ARG A 254 -8.13 -0.19 10.40
N ASN A 255 -8.56 -1.14 9.56
CA ASN A 255 -9.79 -1.02 8.81
C ASN A 255 -11.01 -0.88 9.74
N ASP A 256 -11.90 0.04 9.43
CA ASP A 256 -13.26 0.11 9.97
C ASP A 256 -14.22 0.43 8.81
N PRO A 257 -14.85 -0.60 8.20
CA PRO A 257 -15.74 -0.42 7.07
C PRO A 257 -16.96 0.45 7.38
N THR A 258 -17.42 0.47 8.65
CA THR A 258 -18.61 1.24 9.05
C THR A 258 -18.36 2.74 9.00
N LYS A 259 -17.11 3.14 9.25
CA LYS A 259 -16.63 4.52 9.17
C LYS A 259 -15.89 4.83 7.86
N GLY A 260 -15.81 3.86 6.95
CA GLY A 260 -15.04 3.97 5.72
C GLY A 260 -13.53 4.04 5.93
N LEU A 261 -13.00 3.66 7.09
CA LEU A 261 -11.56 3.72 7.37
C LEU A 261 -10.82 2.54 6.75
N LEU A 262 -9.71 2.82 6.07
CA LEU A 262 -8.81 1.80 5.52
C LEU A 262 -7.42 1.92 6.11
N ASN A 263 -6.80 0.80 6.47
CA ASN A 263 -5.42 0.75 6.88
C ASN A 263 -4.52 1.32 5.75
N GLY A 264 -3.67 2.27 6.12
CA GLY A 264 -2.80 3.04 5.23
C GLY A 264 -3.42 4.31 4.66
N SER A 265 -4.73 4.54 4.78
CA SER A 265 -5.35 5.78 4.29
C SER A 265 -4.96 6.99 5.13
N LEU A 266 -4.84 8.14 4.46
CA LEU A 266 -4.41 9.41 5.05
C LEU A 266 -5.60 10.34 5.30
N TRP A 267 -5.58 11.01 6.44
CA TRP A 267 -6.68 11.81 6.94
C TRP A 267 -6.17 13.11 7.55
N THR A 268 -6.88 14.20 7.31
CA THR A 268 -6.64 15.50 7.96
C THR A 268 -7.67 15.71 9.06
N VAL A 269 -7.23 16.12 10.25
CA VAL A 269 -8.13 16.47 11.35
C VAL A 269 -8.82 17.79 11.03
N VAL A 270 -10.14 17.76 10.89
CA VAL A 270 -10.96 18.96 10.67
C VAL A 270 -11.21 19.66 11.99
N SER A 271 -11.66 18.91 13.00
CA SER A 271 -11.90 19.48 14.33
C SER A 271 -11.74 18.45 15.44
N SER A 272 -11.39 18.92 16.63
CA SER A 272 -11.38 18.14 17.86
C SER A 272 -12.53 18.62 18.76
N SER A 273 -13.39 17.72 19.24
CA SER A 273 -14.43 18.11 20.19
C SER A 273 -13.81 18.54 21.52
N ARG A 274 -14.28 19.65 22.12
CA ARG A 274 -13.81 20.16 23.43
C ARG A 274 -14.02 19.17 24.58
N GLU A 275 -14.99 18.27 24.49
CA GLU A 275 -15.27 17.27 25.52
C GLU A 275 -14.48 15.98 25.27
N THR A 276 -13.30 15.88 25.91
CA THR A 276 -12.54 14.63 25.95
C THR A 276 -13.12 13.70 27.00
N VAL A 277 -13.71 12.58 26.58
CA VAL A 277 -14.00 11.47 27.50
C VAL A 277 -12.67 10.82 27.84
N LYS A 278 -12.06 11.12 28.99
CA LYS A 278 -10.86 10.39 29.44
C LYS A 278 -11.17 8.88 29.44
N PRO A 279 -10.34 8.02 28.82
CA PRO A 279 -8.96 8.27 28.34
C PRO A 279 -8.80 8.61 26.83
N GLY A 280 -9.87 8.94 26.10
CA GLY A 280 -9.84 9.22 24.66
C GLY A 280 -10.08 10.67 24.23
N ILE A 281 -10.01 10.86 22.90
CA ILE A 281 -10.32 12.11 22.18
C ILE A 281 -11.19 11.78 20.95
N ASN A 282 -12.25 12.55 20.72
CA ASN A 282 -13.06 12.45 19.52
C ASN A 282 -12.64 13.50 18.50
N LEU A 283 -12.45 13.08 17.26
CA LEU A 283 -12.04 13.95 16.15
C LEU A 283 -13.00 13.78 14.97
N LEU A 284 -13.20 14.86 14.24
CA LEU A 284 -13.75 14.83 12.90
C LEU A 284 -12.58 14.91 11.93
N VAL A 285 -12.47 13.94 11.03
CA VAL A 285 -11.40 13.88 10.03
C VAL A 285 -11.97 13.88 8.62
N SER A 286 -11.23 14.46 7.69
CA SER A 286 -11.49 14.38 6.25
C SER A 286 -10.41 13.52 5.59
N PRO A 287 -10.76 12.70 4.59
CA PRO A 287 -9.75 12.05 3.76
C PRO A 287 -8.92 13.10 3.01
N GLU A 288 -7.67 12.79 2.66
CA GLU A 288 -6.92 13.59 1.68
C GLU A 288 -7.51 13.44 0.27
N GLU A 289 -7.13 14.32 -0.67
CA GLU A 289 -7.79 14.49 -1.99
C GLU A 289 -7.92 13.18 -2.79
N GLU A 290 -6.94 12.27 -2.72
CA GLU A 290 -7.02 10.95 -3.36
C GLU A 290 -8.10 10.01 -2.78
N ASP A 291 -8.62 10.35 -1.60
CA ASP A 291 -9.57 9.57 -0.81
C ASP A 291 -10.92 10.32 -0.61
N ALA A 292 -11.14 11.43 -1.34
CA ALA A 292 -12.23 12.40 -1.13
C ALA A 292 -13.65 11.81 -1.17
N GLU A 293 -13.88 10.71 -1.92
CA GLU A 293 -15.19 10.04 -2.03
C GLU A 293 -15.74 9.52 -0.69
N ARG A 294 -14.90 9.40 0.34
CA ARG A 294 -15.28 8.81 1.65
C ARG A 294 -16.06 9.75 2.55
N GLY A 295 -16.04 11.06 2.28
CA GLY A 295 -16.63 12.05 3.15
C GLY A 295 -15.99 12.10 4.53
N LEU A 296 -16.55 12.93 5.43
CA LEU A 296 -16.02 13.13 6.78
C LEU A 296 -16.27 11.90 7.66
N ALA A 297 -15.27 11.50 8.45
CA ALA A 297 -15.39 10.43 9.44
C ALA A 297 -15.25 10.96 10.87
N LYS A 298 -16.09 10.45 11.78
CA LYS A 298 -15.95 10.66 13.22
C LYS A 298 -15.14 9.53 13.82
N ILE A 299 -13.98 9.85 14.39
CA ILE A 299 -13.07 8.88 14.98
C ILE A 299 -12.88 9.15 16.47
N LYS A 300 -12.60 8.08 17.23
CA LYS A 300 -12.33 8.12 18.65
C LYS A 300 -10.95 7.52 18.92
N LEU A 301 -9.98 8.35 19.27
CA LEU A 301 -8.60 7.95 19.50
C LEU A 301 -8.29 7.82 20.99
N LEU A 302 -7.36 6.94 21.33
CA LEU A 302 -6.83 6.79 22.69
C LEU A 302 -5.65 7.74 22.88
N LYS A 303 -5.71 8.65 23.86
CA LYS A 303 -4.67 9.68 24.03
C LYS A 303 -3.29 9.09 24.33
N ALA A 304 -3.25 8.04 25.15
CA ALA A 304 -2.02 7.34 25.51
C ALA A 304 -1.25 6.79 24.29
N ALA A 305 -1.93 6.47 23.17
CA ALA A 305 -1.25 6.04 21.95
C ALA A 305 -0.35 7.12 21.33
N PHE A 306 -0.61 8.40 21.65
CA PHE A 306 0.13 9.56 21.15
C PHE A 306 1.01 10.19 22.24
N GLU A 307 0.54 10.20 23.49
CA GLU A 307 1.28 10.72 24.64
C GLU A 307 2.42 9.78 25.07
N GLU A 308 2.20 8.46 24.97
CA GLU A 308 3.12 7.42 25.41
C GLU A 308 3.26 6.30 24.34
N PRO A 309 3.81 6.62 23.15
CA PRO A 309 3.81 5.70 22.00
C PRO A 309 4.68 4.44 22.19
N GLU A 310 5.49 4.38 23.25
CA GLU A 310 6.29 3.20 23.61
C GLU A 310 5.61 2.30 24.65
N THR A 311 4.56 2.80 25.32
CA THR A 311 3.81 2.02 26.30
C THR A 311 2.94 0.99 25.60
N GLU A 312 3.07 -0.28 25.98
CA GLU A 312 2.22 -1.34 25.44
C GLU A 312 0.78 -1.17 25.97
N ILE A 313 -0.16 -0.98 25.06
CA ILE A 313 -1.57 -0.80 25.38
C ILE A 313 -2.29 -2.14 25.22
N ALA A 314 -2.92 -2.60 26.30
CA ALA A 314 -3.70 -3.83 26.29
C ALA A 314 -4.78 -3.82 25.18
N TRP A 315 -4.87 -4.92 24.41
CA TRP A 315 -5.80 -5.03 23.28
C TRP A 315 -7.26 -4.73 23.63
N GLN A 316 -7.73 -5.20 24.79
CA GLN A 316 -9.10 -4.96 25.25
C GLN A 316 -9.45 -3.48 25.37
N LEU A 317 -8.46 -2.65 25.71
CA LEU A 317 -8.60 -1.20 25.71
C LEU A 317 -8.48 -0.65 24.28
N LYS A 318 -7.44 -1.06 23.55
CA LYS A 318 -7.14 -0.58 22.19
C LYS A 318 -8.29 -0.82 21.21
N ARG A 319 -9.01 -1.94 21.28
CA ARG A 319 -10.15 -2.25 20.38
C ARG A 319 -11.33 -1.30 20.51
N ARG A 320 -11.45 -0.58 21.64
CA ARG A 320 -12.53 0.40 21.88
C ARG A 320 -12.30 1.75 21.17
N TYR A 321 -11.15 1.92 20.56
CA TYR A 321 -10.70 3.15 19.88
C TYR A 321 -10.31 2.83 18.44
N ASP A 322 -10.42 3.82 17.58
CA ASP A 322 -9.86 3.77 16.23
C ASP A 322 -8.33 3.83 16.31
N ASP A 323 -7.66 3.07 15.45
CA ASP A 323 -6.20 2.93 15.46
C ASP A 323 -5.59 3.87 14.42
N PHE A 324 -4.88 4.89 14.88
CA PHE A 324 -4.26 5.92 14.05
C PHE A 324 -2.89 6.30 14.62
N ASP A 325 -2.04 6.82 13.75
CA ASP A 325 -0.77 7.46 14.09
C ASP A 325 -0.61 8.72 13.21
N TYR A 326 0.46 9.48 13.39
CA TYR A 326 0.79 10.61 12.52
C TYR A 326 1.22 10.15 11.13
N GLY A 327 0.68 10.84 10.12
CA GLY A 327 0.79 10.48 8.70
C GLY A 327 1.71 11.36 7.87
N TYR A 328 2.44 12.32 8.47
CA TYR A 328 3.36 13.20 7.73
C TYR A 328 4.55 12.43 7.14
N ALA A 329 5.06 11.46 7.89
CA ALA A 329 6.07 10.52 7.41
C ALA A 329 5.55 9.08 7.53
N LEU A 330 5.78 8.28 6.48
CA LEU A 330 5.44 6.86 6.41
C LEU A 330 6.70 6.03 6.17
N THR A 331 6.69 4.77 6.65
CA THR A 331 7.71 3.83 6.23
C THR A 331 7.44 3.37 4.80
N VAL A 332 8.47 3.07 4.02
CA VAL A 332 8.29 2.57 2.64
C VAL A 332 7.41 1.31 2.59
N HIS A 333 7.52 0.41 3.57
CA HIS A 333 6.62 -0.74 3.70
C HIS A 333 5.15 -0.35 3.83
N LYS A 334 4.82 0.67 4.63
CA LYS A 334 3.45 1.17 4.78
C LYS A 334 2.96 1.94 3.55
N ALA A 335 3.88 2.42 2.72
CA ALA A 335 3.59 3.15 1.50
C ALA A 335 3.35 2.24 0.28
N GLN A 336 3.58 0.93 0.39
CA GLN A 336 3.33 -0.02 -0.71
C GLN A 336 1.86 0.02 -1.16
N GLY A 337 1.66 0.02 -2.49
CA GLY A 337 0.34 0.18 -3.11
C GLY A 337 -0.25 1.60 -3.03
N SER A 338 0.48 2.58 -2.48
CA SER A 338 0.14 4.01 -2.51
C SER A 338 1.01 4.75 -3.53
N GLN A 339 0.59 5.91 -3.99
CA GLN A 339 1.33 6.79 -4.89
C GLN A 339 1.04 8.23 -4.48
N TRP A 340 1.97 9.15 -4.69
CA TRP A 340 1.80 10.60 -4.45
C TRP A 340 2.50 11.39 -5.54
N ASP A 341 2.05 12.61 -5.80
CA ASP A 341 2.65 13.46 -6.83
C ASP A 341 4.02 13.97 -6.41
N ASN A 342 4.19 14.47 -5.18
CA ASN A 342 5.46 14.95 -4.65
C ASN A 342 5.94 14.14 -3.42
N VAL A 343 7.05 13.41 -3.60
CA VAL A 343 7.64 12.58 -2.54
C VAL A 343 9.03 13.06 -2.15
N VAL A 344 9.26 13.20 -0.85
CA VAL A 344 10.61 13.32 -0.27
C VAL A 344 10.99 12.01 0.40
N LEU A 345 12.02 11.34 -0.12
CA LEU A 345 12.53 10.07 0.36
C LEU A 345 13.84 10.27 1.11
N PHE A 346 13.88 9.90 2.39
CA PHE A 346 15.13 9.75 3.13
C PHE A 346 15.65 8.33 2.93
N ASP A 347 16.77 8.19 2.21
CA ASP A 347 17.36 6.88 1.90
C ASP A 347 17.89 6.21 3.18
N GLU A 348 17.11 5.24 3.67
CA GLU A 348 17.48 4.33 4.75
C GLU A 348 17.65 2.89 4.24
N SER A 349 17.91 2.72 2.93
CA SER A 349 18.08 1.41 2.29
C SER A 349 19.17 0.56 2.94
N TYR A 350 20.18 1.19 3.55
CA TYR A 350 21.24 0.52 4.34
C TYR A 350 20.71 -0.32 5.51
N ALA A 351 19.53 0.02 6.05
CA ALA A 351 18.91 -0.74 7.14
C ALA A 351 18.36 -2.10 6.68
N PHE A 352 18.24 -2.33 5.36
CA PHE A 352 17.55 -3.48 4.77
C PHE A 352 18.48 -4.47 4.06
N ARG A 353 19.80 -4.34 4.20
CA ARG A 353 20.85 -5.28 3.74
C ARG A 353 20.52 -5.94 2.38
N ASP A 354 20.12 -7.21 2.39
CA ASP A 354 19.87 -8.04 1.19
C ASP A 354 18.66 -7.56 0.36
N ASN A 355 17.81 -6.71 0.93
CA ASN A 355 16.67 -6.09 0.25
C ASN A 355 16.90 -4.61 -0.05
N ARG A 356 18.14 -4.12 -0.05
CA ARG A 356 18.49 -2.71 -0.27
C ARG A 356 17.90 -2.19 -1.59
N GLU A 357 18.17 -2.84 -2.71
CA GLU A 357 17.69 -2.39 -4.02
C GLU A 357 16.16 -2.43 -4.09
N ARG A 358 15.55 -3.51 -3.58
CA ARG A 358 14.08 -3.66 -3.56
C ARG A 358 13.40 -2.58 -2.71
N TRP A 359 13.99 -2.25 -1.57
CA TRP A 359 13.50 -1.18 -0.71
C TRP A 359 13.54 0.16 -1.43
N LEU A 360 14.70 0.50 -2.01
CA LEU A 360 14.89 1.78 -2.68
C LEU A 360 14.03 1.87 -3.96
N TYR A 361 13.92 0.79 -4.72
CA TYR A 361 13.04 0.69 -5.87
C TYR A 361 11.57 0.91 -5.49
N THR A 362 11.12 0.25 -4.42
CA THR A 362 9.74 0.41 -3.91
C THR A 362 9.48 1.86 -3.51
N ALA A 363 10.45 2.50 -2.86
CA ALA A 363 10.36 3.89 -2.43
C ALA A 363 10.30 4.88 -3.61
N VAL A 364 11.21 4.75 -4.58
CA VAL A 364 11.28 5.60 -5.78
C VAL A 364 9.97 5.51 -6.58
N THR A 365 9.41 4.31 -6.72
CA THR A 365 8.16 4.08 -7.48
C THR A 365 6.90 4.60 -6.78
N ARG A 366 6.99 5.20 -5.58
CA ARG A 366 5.85 5.86 -4.92
C ARG A 366 5.59 7.27 -5.45
N ALA A 367 6.58 7.90 -6.09
CA ALA A 367 6.43 9.22 -6.69
C ALA A 367 5.80 9.13 -8.09
N ALA A 368 4.80 9.96 -8.38
CA ALA A 368 4.19 10.08 -9.68
C ALA A 368 4.80 11.22 -10.51
N GLU A 369 4.93 12.42 -9.91
CA GLU A 369 5.37 13.61 -10.61
C GLU A 369 6.79 14.02 -10.23
N THR A 370 7.05 14.24 -8.94
CA THR A 370 8.32 14.76 -8.40
C THR A 370 8.88 13.91 -7.27
N LEU A 371 10.21 13.74 -7.27
CA LEU A 371 10.93 12.92 -6.29
C LEU A 371 12.20 13.62 -5.81
N THR A 372 12.35 13.79 -4.50
CA THR A 372 13.62 14.19 -3.89
C THR A 372 14.16 13.07 -3.02
N ILE A 373 15.35 12.56 -3.34
CA ILE A 373 16.05 11.53 -2.55
C ILE A 373 17.16 12.19 -1.73
N VAL A 374 17.10 12.01 -0.41
CA VAL A 374 18.10 12.50 0.55
C VAL A 374 19.02 11.35 0.95
N LYS A 375 20.33 11.48 0.70
CA LYS A 375 21.35 10.44 0.95
C LYS A 375 22.30 10.80 2.09
#